data_AF-A0A950K6M1-F1
#
_entry.id   AF-A0A950K6M1-F1
#
_cell.length_a   1.000
_cell.length_b   1.000
_cell.length_c   1.000
_cell.angle_alpha   90.00
_cell.angle_beta   90.00
_cell.angle_gamma   90.00
#
_symmetry.space_group_name_H-M   'P 1'
#
loop_
_entity.id
_entity.type
_entity.pdbx_description
1 polymer ?
#
loop_
_entity_poly.entity_id
_entity_poly.type
_entity_poly.pdbx_seq_one_letter_code
_entity_poly.pdbx_strand_id
1 'polypeptide(L)'
;LINGTFDGHPWGSGENCTMTVHETSHTVAKPWPAEFQIKDEIYQYRHYDPKSVRVIYGLNMAKCKTKQPYHVPICWVREFGKGRLFYTNLGHNEGTWTNPQFKEHLLTGIRWALKLEDGPAAPNPEVSYAEQAKAFAWVVGTELGKNADELAAKAEKAAKADLEWGAKLYEDIDKYRRMDRKSADKVKAEKERLIGEIEKK
;
A
#
# COMPACT_ATOMS: atom_id res chain seq x y z
N LEU A 1 9.67 11.48 10.70
CA LEU A 1 8.42 12.27 10.77
C LEU A 1 7.31 11.63 9.95
N ILE A 2 7.32 11.75 8.61
CA ILE A 2 6.21 11.32 7.73
C ILE A 2 6.12 9.79 7.54
N ASN A 3 7.25 9.08 7.64
CA ASN A 3 7.47 7.65 7.33
C ASN A 3 7.85 7.39 5.86
N GLY A 4 9.03 6.81 5.62
CA GLY A 4 9.60 6.63 4.28
C GLY A 4 10.26 7.87 3.69
N THR A 5 10.98 7.67 2.58
CA THR A 5 11.54 8.72 1.72
C THR A 5 11.16 8.46 0.26
N PHE A 6 11.01 9.53 -0.53
CA PHE A 6 10.65 9.44 -1.95
C PHE A 6 11.59 8.51 -2.73
N ASP A 7 11.01 7.68 -3.59
CA ASP A 7 11.70 6.68 -4.41
C ASP A 7 11.11 6.57 -5.84
N GLY A 8 10.50 7.65 -6.33
CA GLY A 8 9.92 7.74 -7.68
C GLY A 8 8.39 7.76 -7.72
N HIS A 9 7.86 7.80 -8.94
CA HIS A 9 6.43 7.93 -9.22
C HIS A 9 6.00 7.11 -10.46
N PRO A 10 5.95 5.76 -10.35
CA PRO A 10 5.65 4.90 -11.50
C PRO A 10 4.26 5.11 -12.12
N TRP A 11 3.28 5.54 -11.33
CA TRP A 11 1.95 5.86 -11.82
C TRP A 11 1.86 7.36 -12.09
N GLY A 12 1.92 7.73 -13.37
CA GLY A 12 1.88 9.12 -13.80
C GLY A 12 0.47 9.71 -13.79
N SER A 13 0.40 11.04 -13.89
CA SER A 13 -0.84 11.85 -13.84
C SER A 13 -1.92 11.51 -14.87
N GLY A 14 -1.61 10.70 -15.90
CA GLY A 14 -2.56 10.23 -16.90
C GLY A 14 -3.27 8.91 -16.57
N GLU A 15 -2.86 8.18 -15.52
CA GLU A 15 -3.38 6.85 -15.19
C GLU A 15 -4.49 6.89 -14.14
N ASN A 16 -5.58 6.15 -14.36
CA ASN A 16 -6.55 5.83 -13.31
C ASN A 16 -5.97 4.74 -12.40
N CYS A 17 -5.71 5.10 -11.15
CA CYS A 17 -5.22 4.17 -10.14
C CYS A 17 -6.38 3.72 -9.25
N THR A 18 -6.46 2.42 -8.97
CA THR A 18 -7.48 1.86 -8.07
C THR A 18 -6.93 1.78 -6.66
N MET A 19 -7.68 2.26 -5.67
CA MET A 19 -7.35 2.26 -4.25
C MET A 19 -8.24 1.28 -3.49
N THR A 20 -7.67 0.52 -2.56
CA THR A 20 -8.42 -0.25 -1.56
C THR A 20 -8.43 0.49 -0.24
N VAL A 21 -9.60 0.74 0.34
CA VAL A 21 -9.75 1.29 1.69
C VAL A 21 -9.74 0.15 2.70
N HIS A 22 -8.70 0.11 3.54
CA HIS A 22 -8.49 -0.97 4.51
C HIS A 22 -9.27 -0.76 5.82
N GLU A 23 -9.69 0.47 6.10
CA GLU A 23 -10.44 0.83 7.30
C GLU A 23 -11.52 1.87 6.99
N THR A 24 -12.65 1.43 6.44
CA THR A 24 -13.77 2.29 6.04
C THR A 24 -14.44 3.02 7.21
N SER A 25 -14.28 2.53 8.44
CA SER A 25 -14.77 3.16 9.66
C SER A 25 -13.93 4.35 10.13
N HIS A 26 -12.68 4.48 9.66
CA HIS A 26 -11.80 5.58 10.08
C HIS A 26 -12.32 6.92 9.54
N THR A 27 -12.31 7.99 10.34
CA THR A 27 -12.93 9.26 9.94
C THR A 27 -12.35 9.82 8.63
N VAL A 28 -11.03 9.68 8.45
CA VAL A 28 -10.28 10.07 7.24
C VAL A 28 -10.70 9.27 5.99
N ALA A 29 -11.26 8.07 6.16
CA ALA A 29 -11.70 7.19 5.09
C ALA A 29 -13.17 7.38 4.70
N LYS A 30 -14.02 7.94 5.58
CA LYS A 30 -15.47 8.11 5.38
C LYS A 30 -15.88 8.66 4.00
N PRO A 31 -15.13 9.58 3.36
CA PRO A 31 -15.53 10.13 2.06
C PRO A 31 -15.41 9.13 0.92
N TRP A 32 -14.64 8.05 1.12
CA TRP A 32 -14.34 7.05 0.11
C TRP A 32 -15.20 5.80 0.30
N PRO A 33 -15.66 5.15 -0.79
CA PRO A 33 -16.15 3.78 -0.74
C PRO A 33 -14.99 2.80 -0.43
N ALA A 34 -15.32 1.53 -0.20
CA ALA A 34 -14.33 0.48 0.08
C ALA A 34 -13.25 0.33 -1.01
N GLU A 35 -13.59 0.67 -2.26
CA GLU A 35 -12.66 0.75 -3.38
C GLU A 35 -13.03 1.93 -4.27
N PHE A 36 -12.06 2.74 -4.68
CA PHE A 36 -12.29 3.88 -5.57
C PHE A 36 -11.18 4.01 -6.60
N GLN A 37 -11.48 4.68 -7.72
CA GLN A 37 -10.50 5.05 -8.72
C GLN A 37 -10.27 6.55 -8.73
N ILE A 38 -9.02 6.95 -8.89
CA ILE A 38 -8.64 8.35 -9.06
C ILE A 38 -7.52 8.46 -10.10
N LYS A 39 -7.62 9.48 -10.95
CA LYS A 39 -6.56 9.82 -11.91
C LYS A 39 -5.62 10.83 -11.26
N ASP A 40 -4.44 10.40 -10.84
CA ASP A 40 -3.46 11.25 -10.17
C ASP A 40 -2.05 10.69 -10.34
N GLU A 41 -1.03 11.48 -9.98
CA GLU A 41 0.35 11.00 -9.91
C GLU A 41 0.62 10.37 -8.54
N ILE A 42 1.08 9.12 -8.51
CA ILE A 42 1.29 8.35 -7.27
C ILE A 42 2.78 8.10 -7.03
N TYR A 43 3.22 8.41 -5.81
CA TYR A 43 4.60 8.24 -5.37
C TYR A 43 4.79 6.93 -4.63
N GLN A 44 6.00 6.41 -4.72
CA GLN A 44 6.46 5.28 -3.92
C GLN A 44 7.59 5.69 -3.00
N TYR A 45 7.85 4.84 -2.00
CA TYR A 45 8.77 5.15 -0.91
C TYR A 45 9.79 4.04 -0.71
N ARG A 46 10.98 4.42 -0.24
CA ARG A 46 11.97 3.54 0.39
C ARG A 46 12.08 3.86 1.87
N HIS A 47 12.64 2.96 2.66
CA HIS A 47 12.74 3.10 4.13
C HIS A 47 11.40 3.34 4.83
N TYR A 48 10.31 2.86 4.22
CA TYR A 48 8.98 2.88 4.82
C TYR A 48 8.89 1.77 5.87
N ASP A 49 8.50 2.12 7.09
CA ASP A 49 8.32 1.18 8.19
C ASP A 49 6.82 0.96 8.47
N PRO A 50 6.27 -0.25 8.22
CA PRO A 50 4.86 -0.53 8.48
C PRO A 50 4.52 -0.49 9.98
N LYS A 51 5.50 -0.63 10.88
CA LYS A 51 5.29 -0.58 12.34
C LYS A 51 5.19 0.85 12.87
N SER A 52 5.35 1.85 12.01
CA SER A 52 5.43 3.26 12.38
C SER A 52 4.15 4.06 12.09
N VAL A 53 3.20 3.49 11.33
CA VAL A 53 2.01 4.22 10.84
C VAL A 53 0.79 3.33 10.80
N ARG A 54 -0.38 3.97 10.80
CA ARG A 54 -1.66 3.35 10.50
C ARG A 54 -2.06 3.65 9.06
N VAL A 55 -1.96 2.68 8.17
CA VAL A 55 -2.42 2.76 6.78
C VAL A 55 -3.93 2.78 6.74
N ILE A 56 -4.49 3.74 6.00
CA ILE A 56 -5.94 3.88 5.79
C ILE A 56 -6.34 3.27 4.45
N TYR A 57 -5.61 3.61 3.39
CA TYR A 57 -5.81 3.05 2.05
C TYR A 57 -4.50 3.03 1.24
N GLY A 58 -4.43 2.11 0.29
CA GLY A 58 -3.28 1.89 -0.60
C GLY A 58 -3.71 1.47 -2.01
N LEU A 59 -2.74 1.36 -2.92
CA LEU A 59 -3.01 0.87 -4.28
C LEU A 59 -3.55 -0.56 -4.25
N ASN A 60 -4.63 -0.81 -4.99
CA ASN A 60 -5.01 -2.14 -5.41
C ASN A 60 -4.15 -2.54 -6.62
N MET A 61 -3.03 -3.22 -6.37
CA MET A 61 -2.07 -3.55 -7.41
C MET A 61 -2.66 -4.43 -8.53
N ALA A 62 -3.62 -5.32 -8.19
CA ALA A 62 -4.30 -6.16 -9.17
C ALA A 62 -5.15 -5.35 -10.15
N LYS A 63 -5.69 -4.20 -9.72
CA LYS A 63 -6.57 -3.34 -10.53
C LYS A 63 -5.95 -2.06 -11.07
N CYS A 64 -4.69 -1.75 -10.73
CA CYS A 64 -3.93 -0.67 -11.37
C CYS A 64 -3.37 -1.12 -12.72
N LYS A 65 -3.16 -0.23 -13.69
CA LYS A 65 -2.54 -0.64 -14.97
C LYS A 65 -1.05 -0.87 -14.78
N THR A 66 -0.37 0.08 -14.15
CA THR A 66 1.05 -0.05 -13.78
C THR A 66 1.17 -1.02 -12.61
N LYS A 67 2.03 -2.04 -12.80
CA LYS A 67 2.24 -3.14 -11.86
C LYS A 67 3.59 -3.04 -11.19
N GLN A 68 3.59 -3.24 -9.88
CA GLN A 68 4.78 -3.33 -9.05
C GLN A 68 4.57 -4.46 -8.03
N PRO A 69 5.53 -5.36 -7.82
CA PRO A 69 5.36 -6.52 -6.94
C PRO A 69 5.54 -6.14 -5.45
N TYR A 70 4.88 -5.08 -4.99
CA TYR A 70 4.91 -4.59 -3.61
C TYR A 70 3.74 -3.66 -3.32
N HIS A 71 3.43 -3.49 -2.04
CA HIS A 71 2.44 -2.57 -1.53
C HIS A 71 2.89 -1.12 -1.70
N VAL A 72 1.93 -0.25 -2.04
CA VAL A 72 2.10 1.20 -2.05
C VAL A 72 0.97 1.82 -1.21
N PRO A 73 1.25 2.22 0.05
CA PRO A 73 0.28 2.94 0.86
C PRO A 73 0.12 4.36 0.33
N ILE A 74 -1.09 4.90 0.34
CA ILE A 74 -1.41 6.21 -0.25
C ILE A 74 -1.86 7.20 0.82
N CYS A 75 -2.57 6.71 1.83
CA CYS A 75 -2.93 7.50 3.00
C CYS A 75 -2.63 6.73 4.27
N TRP A 76 -2.02 7.43 5.23
CA TRP A 76 -1.80 6.91 6.56
C TRP A 76 -1.86 8.03 7.59
N VAL A 77 -2.03 7.60 8.84
CA VAL A 77 -2.00 8.47 10.01
C VAL A 77 -1.03 7.94 11.05
N ARG A 78 -0.53 8.80 11.94
CA ARG A 78 0.23 8.40 13.12
C ARG A 78 0.21 9.47 14.20
N GLU A 79 0.55 9.10 15.41
CA GLU A 79 1.00 10.06 16.42
C GLU A 79 2.49 10.38 16.25
N PHE A 80 2.84 11.63 16.52
CA PHE A 80 4.22 12.10 16.57
C PHE A 80 4.37 13.19 17.65
N GLY A 81 5.11 12.86 18.71
CA GLY A 81 5.13 13.69 19.91
C GLY A 81 3.72 13.82 20.51
N LYS A 82 3.25 15.05 20.71
CA LYS A 82 1.89 15.34 21.21
C LYS A 82 0.85 15.54 20.10
N GLY A 83 1.30 15.54 18.84
CA GLY A 83 0.49 15.84 17.66
C GLY A 83 0.07 14.59 16.90
N ARG A 84 -0.84 14.79 15.95
CA ARG A 84 -1.32 13.81 14.98
C ARG A 84 -0.83 14.20 13.59
N LEU A 85 -0.32 13.23 12.85
CA LEU A 85 0.13 13.38 11.47
C LEU A 85 -0.85 12.65 10.56
N PHE A 86 -1.42 13.38 9.61
CA PHE A 86 -2.20 12.86 8.49
C PHE A 86 -1.39 13.05 7.21
N TYR A 87 -1.24 11.98 6.44
CA TYR A 87 -0.57 12.00 5.15
C TYR A 87 -1.50 11.44 4.07
N THR A 88 -1.52 12.10 2.92
CA THR A 88 -2.13 11.60 1.69
C THR A 88 -1.20 11.91 0.52
N ASN A 89 -1.07 10.96 -0.40
CA ASN A 89 -0.25 11.09 -1.61
C ASN A 89 -1.03 11.67 -2.81
N LEU A 90 -2.34 11.91 -2.67
CA LEU A 90 -3.17 12.48 -3.71
C LEU A 90 -3.04 14.02 -3.76
N GLY A 91 -3.28 14.62 -4.93
CA GLY A 91 -3.36 16.07 -5.11
C GLY A 91 -2.47 16.66 -6.20
N HIS A 92 -1.90 15.86 -7.11
CA HIS A 92 -1.12 16.39 -8.24
C HIS A 92 -2.05 16.98 -9.31
N ASN A 93 -3.13 16.28 -9.66
CA ASN A 93 -4.06 16.70 -10.72
C ASN A 93 -5.10 17.73 -10.26
N GLU A 94 -5.46 18.68 -11.13
CA GLU A 94 -6.59 19.61 -10.92
C GLU A 94 -7.92 18.86 -10.72
N GLY A 95 -8.11 17.75 -11.43
CA GLY A 95 -9.27 16.88 -11.27
C GLY A 95 -9.43 16.35 -9.83
N THR A 96 -8.32 16.11 -9.14
CA THR A 96 -8.32 15.71 -7.72
C THR A 96 -8.86 16.85 -6.85
N TRP A 97 -8.43 18.09 -7.10
CA TRP A 97 -8.89 19.27 -6.36
C TRP A 97 -10.34 19.67 -6.63
N THR A 98 -10.93 19.25 -7.75
CA THR A 98 -12.35 19.48 -8.04
C THR A 98 -13.26 18.35 -7.53
N ASN A 99 -12.70 17.19 -7.19
CA ASN A 99 -13.44 16.05 -6.66
C ASN A 99 -14.00 16.34 -5.24
N PRO A 100 -15.33 16.28 -5.03
CA PRO A 100 -15.93 16.55 -3.72
C PRO A 100 -15.51 15.54 -2.65
N GLN A 101 -15.30 14.26 -2.98
CA GLN A 101 -14.85 13.24 -2.03
C GLN A 101 -13.41 13.53 -1.57
N PHE A 102 -12.54 14.00 -2.46
CA PHE A 102 -11.18 14.39 -2.08
C PHE A 102 -11.15 15.63 -1.18
N LYS A 103 -11.99 16.63 -1.45
CA LYS A 103 -12.12 17.81 -0.57
C LYS A 103 -12.57 17.41 0.82
N GLU A 104 -13.57 16.54 0.94
CA GLU A 104 -14.03 16.03 2.22
C GLU A 104 -12.96 15.16 2.90
N HIS A 105 -12.19 14.37 2.14
CA HIS A 105 -11.05 13.61 2.65
C HIS A 105 -9.96 14.51 3.26
N LEU A 106 -9.64 15.63 2.60
CA LEU A 106 -8.73 16.63 3.15
C LEU A 106 -9.29 17.28 4.42
N LEU A 107 -10.56 17.66 4.42
CA LEU A 107 -11.20 18.29 5.59
C LEU A 107 -11.24 17.34 6.79
N THR A 108 -11.64 16.08 6.59
CA THR A 108 -11.66 15.06 7.65
C THR A 108 -10.25 14.73 8.14
N GLY A 109 -9.26 14.66 7.25
CA GLY A 109 -7.84 14.54 7.59
C GLY A 109 -7.32 15.68 8.47
N ILE A 110 -7.62 16.92 8.09
CA ILE A 110 -7.25 18.13 8.86
C ILE A 110 -7.94 18.12 10.22
N ARG A 111 -9.25 17.86 10.28
CA ARG A 111 -10.00 17.80 11.55
C ARG A 111 -9.47 16.70 12.47
N TRP A 112 -9.15 15.53 11.93
CA TRP A 112 -8.55 14.44 12.70
C TRP A 112 -7.18 14.83 13.27
N ALA A 113 -6.33 15.48 12.45
CA ALA A 113 -5.01 15.96 12.89
C ALA A 113 -5.11 17.03 13.99
N LEU A 114 -6.15 17.87 13.94
CA LEU A 114 -6.48 18.87 14.96
C LEU A 114 -7.20 18.29 16.20
N LYS A 115 -7.45 16.98 16.24
CA LYS A 115 -8.24 16.31 17.31
C LYS A 115 -9.68 16.80 17.43
N LEU A 116 -10.25 17.30 16.32
CA LEU A 116 -11.68 17.64 16.20
C LEU A 116 -12.53 16.43 15.80
N GLU A 117 -11.89 15.37 15.31
CA GLU A 117 -12.50 14.09 14.98
C GLU A 117 -11.70 12.95 15.61
N ASP A 118 -12.39 11.89 15.99
CA ASP A 118 -11.78 10.67 16.54
C ASP A 118 -11.34 9.69 15.44
N GLY A 119 -10.39 8.84 15.81
CA GLY A 119 -9.87 7.76 14.96
C GLY A 119 -8.56 7.22 15.52
N PRO A 120 -8.35 5.89 15.54
CA PRO A 120 -7.13 5.30 16.05
C PRO A 120 -5.91 5.77 15.27
N ALA A 121 -4.80 6.02 15.97
CA ALA A 121 -3.51 6.35 15.36
C ALA A 121 -2.46 5.23 15.52
N ALA A 122 -2.79 4.20 16.30
CA ALA A 122 -1.92 3.08 16.57
C ALA A 122 -1.57 2.36 15.25
N PRO A 123 -0.28 2.05 15.02
CA PRO A 123 0.15 1.37 13.79
C PRO A 123 -0.61 0.07 13.53
N ASN A 124 -0.84 -0.23 12.25
CA ASN A 124 -1.49 -1.46 11.77
C ASN A 124 -0.60 -2.20 10.75
N PRO A 125 0.61 -2.64 11.15
CA PRO A 125 1.56 -3.25 10.24
C PRO A 125 1.01 -4.46 9.49
N GLU A 126 0.03 -5.17 10.07
CA GLU A 126 -0.67 -6.29 9.45
C GLU A 126 -1.33 -5.94 8.10
N VAL A 127 -1.77 -4.69 7.91
CA VAL A 127 -2.33 -4.23 6.63
C VAL A 127 -1.23 -4.20 5.57
N SER A 128 -0.08 -3.60 5.91
CA SER A 128 1.07 -3.56 4.98
C SER A 128 1.62 -4.94 4.69
N TYR A 129 1.65 -5.86 5.67
CA TYR A 129 2.09 -7.24 5.44
C TYR A 129 1.18 -7.98 4.48
N ALA A 130 -0.14 -7.90 4.70
CA ALA A 130 -1.13 -8.55 3.85
C ALA A 130 -1.11 -8.00 2.41
N GLU A 131 -1.07 -6.67 2.25
CA GLU A 131 -1.08 -6.04 0.93
C GLU A 131 0.25 -6.21 0.19
N GLN A 132 1.39 -6.29 0.89
CA GLN A 132 2.69 -6.61 0.28
C GLN A 132 2.69 -8.03 -0.29
N ALA A 133 2.20 -8.99 0.52
CA ALA A 133 2.09 -10.39 0.11
C ALA A 133 1.13 -10.53 -1.09
N LYS A 134 -0.03 -9.88 -1.03
CA LYS A 134 -1.03 -9.85 -2.10
C LYS A 134 -0.49 -9.25 -3.39
N ALA A 135 0.14 -8.08 -3.33
CA ALA A 135 0.70 -7.41 -4.51
C ALA A 135 1.80 -8.24 -5.17
N PHE A 136 2.72 -8.79 -4.36
CA PHE A 136 3.79 -9.65 -4.87
C PHE A 136 3.24 -10.92 -5.51
N ALA A 137 2.37 -11.64 -4.81
CA ALA A 137 1.72 -12.86 -5.30
C ALA A 137 0.98 -12.63 -6.62
N TRP A 138 0.21 -11.54 -6.72
CA TRP A 138 -0.56 -11.25 -7.92
C TRP A 138 0.35 -10.93 -9.11
N VAL A 139 1.30 -10.00 -8.93
CA VAL A 139 2.17 -9.53 -10.03
C VAL A 139 3.11 -10.65 -10.48
N VAL A 140 3.84 -11.26 -9.55
CA VAL A 140 4.81 -12.30 -9.88
C VAL A 140 4.11 -13.60 -10.27
N GLY A 141 2.96 -13.93 -9.66
CA GLY A 141 2.14 -15.07 -10.08
C GLY A 141 1.71 -14.95 -11.54
N THR A 142 1.29 -13.75 -11.96
CA THR A 142 0.97 -13.46 -13.37
C THR A 142 2.18 -13.65 -14.27
N GLU A 143 3.35 -13.09 -13.90
CA GLU A 143 4.60 -13.26 -14.67
C GLU A 143 5.02 -14.73 -14.83
N LEU A 144 4.68 -15.58 -13.86
CA LEU A 144 5.00 -17.01 -13.86
C LEU A 144 3.88 -17.88 -14.46
N GLY A 145 2.81 -17.28 -14.99
CA GLY A 145 1.69 -18.03 -15.59
C GLY A 145 0.86 -18.83 -14.59
N LYS A 146 0.85 -18.43 -13.31
CA LYS A 146 0.04 -19.04 -12.24
C LYS A 146 -1.34 -18.38 -12.15
N ASN A 147 -2.26 -18.99 -11.40
CA ASN A 147 -3.53 -18.36 -11.04
C ASN A 147 -3.28 -17.22 -10.03
N ALA A 148 -3.11 -16.00 -10.54
CA ALA A 148 -2.70 -14.84 -9.74
C ALA A 148 -3.72 -14.45 -8.67
N ASP A 149 -5.02 -14.55 -8.95
CA ASP A 149 -6.07 -14.17 -8.01
C ASP A 149 -6.13 -15.15 -6.83
N GLU A 150 -6.04 -16.45 -7.11
CA GLU A 150 -5.98 -17.50 -6.08
C GLU A 150 -4.72 -17.36 -5.23
N LEU A 151 -3.56 -17.15 -5.87
CA LEU A 151 -2.29 -16.99 -5.16
C LEU A 151 -2.28 -15.72 -4.29
N ALA A 152 -2.84 -14.62 -4.78
CA ALA A 152 -2.95 -13.37 -4.01
C ALA A 152 -3.91 -13.51 -2.82
N ALA A 153 -5.07 -14.15 -2.99
CA ALA A 153 -6.00 -14.42 -1.91
C ALA A 153 -5.38 -15.34 -0.84
N LYS A 154 -4.62 -16.36 -1.28
CA LYS A 154 -3.86 -17.25 -0.40
C LYS A 154 -2.80 -16.48 0.40
N ALA A 155 -1.99 -15.65 -0.28
CA ALA A 155 -0.95 -14.84 0.34
C ALA A 155 -1.52 -13.87 1.38
N GLU A 156 -2.60 -13.16 1.03
CA GLU A 156 -3.30 -12.23 1.92
C GLU A 156 -3.82 -12.95 3.17
N LYS A 157 -4.49 -14.10 2.99
CA LYS A 157 -5.01 -14.91 4.10
C LYS A 157 -3.89 -15.40 5.01
N ALA A 158 -2.80 -15.92 4.45
CA ALA A 158 -1.65 -16.41 5.20
C ALA A 158 -0.98 -15.31 6.03
N ALA A 159 -0.78 -14.12 5.43
CA ALA A 159 -0.14 -12.98 6.12
C ALA A 159 -1.00 -12.44 7.26
N LYS A 160 -2.33 -12.51 7.15
CA LYS A 160 -3.27 -12.14 8.22
C LYS A 160 -3.33 -13.19 9.34
N ALA A 161 -3.17 -14.47 9.01
CA ALA A 161 -3.24 -15.56 9.97
C ALA A 161 -1.93 -15.72 10.78
N ASP A 162 -0.79 -15.37 10.19
CA ASP A 162 0.54 -15.54 10.77
C ASP A 162 1.35 -14.25 10.55
N LEU A 163 1.27 -13.34 11.55
CA LEU A 163 1.89 -12.02 11.47
C LEU A 163 3.42 -12.08 11.46
N GLU A 164 4.01 -13.10 12.09
CA GLU A 164 5.47 -13.28 12.06
C GLU A 164 5.93 -13.66 10.66
N TRP A 165 5.22 -14.58 10.00
CA TRP A 165 5.48 -14.89 8.61
C TRP A 165 5.20 -13.71 7.68
N GLY A 166 4.09 -12.99 7.88
CA GLY A 166 3.76 -11.80 7.11
C GLY A 166 4.84 -10.72 7.21
N ALA A 167 5.38 -10.48 8.41
CA ALA A 167 6.48 -9.56 8.63
C ALA A 167 7.77 -10.01 7.93
N LYS A 168 8.12 -11.30 8.03
CA LYS A 168 9.30 -11.86 7.36
C LYS A 168 9.18 -11.76 5.83
N LEU A 169 8.03 -12.14 5.27
CA LEU A 169 7.78 -12.04 3.84
C LEU A 169 7.84 -10.59 3.36
N TYR A 170 7.30 -9.65 4.16
CA TYR A 170 7.39 -8.23 3.86
C TYR A 170 8.85 -7.76 3.71
N GLU A 171 9.72 -8.11 4.65
CA GLU A 171 11.14 -7.77 4.61
C GLU A 171 11.85 -8.42 3.42
N ASP A 172 11.53 -9.67 3.11
CA ASP A 172 12.16 -10.36 1.98
C ASP A 172 11.72 -9.77 0.63
N ILE A 173 10.45 -9.38 0.47
CA ILE A 173 9.99 -8.67 -0.74
C ILE A 173 10.63 -7.28 -0.83
N ASP A 174 10.82 -6.58 0.28
CA ASP A 174 11.51 -5.28 0.31
C ASP A 174 13.00 -5.41 -0.06
N LYS A 175 13.68 -6.50 0.35
CA LYS A 175 15.02 -6.85 -0.15
C LYS A 175 15.00 -7.14 -1.64
N TYR A 176 14.04 -7.95 -2.11
CA TYR A 176 13.85 -8.24 -3.54
C TYR A 176 13.68 -6.96 -4.36
N ARG A 177 12.88 -6.01 -3.89
CA ARG A 177 12.64 -4.72 -4.55
C ARG A 177 13.94 -3.96 -4.82
N ARG A 178 14.91 -4.05 -3.89
CA ARG A 178 16.20 -3.34 -3.92
C ARG A 178 17.31 -4.10 -4.66
N MET A 179 17.05 -5.30 -5.15
CA MET A 179 18.06 -6.06 -5.89
C MET A 179 18.49 -5.34 -7.17
N ASP A 180 19.78 -5.43 -7.51
CA ASP A 180 20.31 -4.95 -8.78
C ASP A 180 19.70 -5.74 -9.94
N ARG A 181 18.94 -5.05 -10.78
CA ARG A 181 18.24 -5.62 -11.93
C ARG A 181 19.20 -6.12 -13.01
N LYS A 182 20.48 -5.72 -12.99
CA LYS A 182 21.51 -6.31 -13.86
C LYS A 182 21.81 -7.77 -13.53
N SER A 183 21.50 -8.22 -12.30
CA SER A 183 21.65 -9.61 -11.88
C SER A 183 20.38 -10.43 -12.17
N ALA A 184 19.98 -10.52 -13.45
CA ALA A 184 18.70 -11.10 -13.87
C ALA A 184 18.43 -12.51 -13.30
N ASP A 185 19.44 -13.40 -13.30
CA ASP A 185 19.30 -14.77 -12.78
C ASP A 185 19.02 -14.79 -11.26
N LYS A 186 19.68 -13.91 -10.50
CA LYS A 186 19.45 -13.79 -9.06
C LYS A 186 18.05 -13.25 -8.77
N VAL A 187 17.62 -12.24 -9.53
CA VAL A 187 16.26 -11.67 -9.42
C VAL A 187 15.21 -12.73 -9.77
N LYS A 188 15.46 -13.55 -10.79
CA LYS A 188 14.57 -14.66 -11.18
C LYS A 188 14.49 -15.73 -10.10
N ALA A 189 15.63 -16.18 -9.58
CA ALA A 189 15.66 -17.19 -8.52
C ALA A 189 14.95 -16.69 -7.25
N GLU A 190 15.13 -15.42 -6.90
CA GLU A 190 14.50 -14.85 -5.70
C GLU A 190 12.97 -14.74 -5.85
N LYS A 191 12.47 -14.33 -7.01
CA LYS A 191 11.01 -14.30 -7.23
C LYS A 191 10.38 -15.69 -7.18
N GLU A 192 11.05 -16.71 -7.74
CA GLU A 192 10.60 -18.11 -7.68
C GLU A 192 10.63 -18.66 -6.25
N ARG A 193 11.67 -18.34 -5.47
CA ARG A 193 11.77 -18.69 -4.05
C ARG A 193 10.59 -18.12 -3.26
N LEU A 194 10.33 -16.82 -3.37
CA LEU A 194 9.28 -16.12 -2.63
C LEU A 194 7.88 -16.65 -2.98
N ILE A 195 7.62 -16.93 -4.26
CA ILE A 195 6.37 -17.57 -4.67
C ILE A 195 6.25 -18.98 -4.10
N GLY A 196 7.34 -19.76 -4.11
CA GLY A 196 7.36 -21.09 -3.50
C GLY A 196 7.11 -21.06 -1.99
N GLU A 197 7.45 -19.98 -1.28
CA GLU A 197 7.09 -19.82 0.14
C GLU A 197 5.60 -19.53 0.34
N ILE A 198 5.02 -18.69 -0.51
CA ILE A 198 3.58 -18.40 -0.49
C ILE A 198 2.78 -19.68 -0.80
N GLU A 199 3.23 -20.49 -1.76
CA GLU A 199 2.55 -21.73 -2.14
C GLU A 199 2.54 -22.79 -1.03
N LYS A 200 3.48 -22.74 -0.07
CA LYS A 200 3.56 -23.68 1.05
C LYS A 200 2.67 -23.33 2.24
N LYS A 201 2.11 -22.12 2.29
CA LYS A 201 1.14 -21.71 3.31
C LYS A 201 -0.25 -22.28 3.06
#